data_AF-A0A6I5PC91-F1
#
_entry.id   AF-A0A6I5PC91-F1
#
_cell.length_a   1.000
_cell.length_b   1.000
_cell.length_c   1.000
_cell.angle_alpha   90.00
_cell.angle_beta   90.00
_cell.angle_gamma   90.00
#
_symmetry.space_group_name_H-M   'P 1'
#
loop_
_entity.id
_entity.type
_entity.pdbx_description
1 polymer ?
#
loop_
_entity_poly.entity_id
_entity_poly.type
_entity_poly.pdbx_seq_one_letter_code
_entity_poly.pdbx_strand_id
1 'polypeptide(L)'
;MRVDWLLPTGLAVTSALVYTLPVEAAQLRSWRFDAQRNQLIFITDSAVQPRAQMVFNPTRVVIDLPGTTLGRPSERQAVGGAIQEVRSGQFDSQTARLVIELAPGYSLDPRAVEIRGVRSNEWVVQLPQPERSNAATPTPTPTGNSGNSVTGEFASGADTFLAGVIATPDGFFIRTSGQIPTIDLERVGRAGGERQIVIDLFDSSISPFLKAEALPNNRYSVSRWDIAQDPQQKTTRVVMTLAPGSPDWEVTPTNIGSQTGIVIVPPSGVSISSIPDNPSLPNPTIAVPPNPQQTGQIPQPTQPPQPTTPTFPPQVNNGRVRVAIDPGHGGRDPGAVGIGGLQEKNVVFPVSMRVAQLLREAGVDVIMTRTSDVTLDLEPRTTIANNANATIFLSIHANAISMSRPDVNGVETYYYSAAGRQLASVIHANVLPASGFGDRGVKQARFYVLRNTAMPAALLELGFVTGANDAPQLQDPAWQENIAQAITRGLLQYLEPYRR
;
A
#
# COMPACT_ATOMS: atom_id res chain seq x y z
N MET A 1 -74.95 36.41 41.22
CA MET A 1 -74.78 34.93 41.21
C MET A 1 -73.99 34.60 39.97
N ARG A 2 -72.66 34.43 40.10
CA ARG A 2 -71.91 33.15 40.11
C ARG A 2 -72.23 32.30 38.86
N VAL A 3 -71.37 32.37 37.83
CA VAL A 3 -70.15 31.56 37.53
C VAL A 3 -70.51 30.16 37.02
N ASP A 4 -70.08 29.84 35.80
CA ASP A 4 -69.38 28.59 35.39
C ASP A 4 -69.50 28.38 33.88
N TRP A 5 -68.44 28.66 33.12
CA TRP A 5 -68.17 28.00 31.83
C TRP A 5 -66.69 27.66 31.75
N LEU A 6 -66.43 26.36 31.66
CA LEU A 6 -65.13 25.69 31.52
C LEU A 6 -64.42 26.11 30.22
N LEU A 7 -63.15 26.49 30.33
CA LEU A 7 -62.20 26.54 29.22
C LEU A 7 -61.41 25.22 29.18
N PRO A 8 -61.37 24.49 28.05
CA PRO A 8 -60.35 23.48 27.83
C PRO A 8 -59.10 24.15 27.27
N THR A 9 -57.98 23.95 27.96
CA THR A 9 -56.62 24.28 27.52
C THR A 9 -56.18 23.36 26.38
N GLY A 10 -56.30 23.82 25.14
CA GLY A 10 -55.68 23.19 23.97
C GLY A 10 -54.27 23.72 23.77
N LEU A 11 -53.26 22.99 24.25
CA LEU A 11 -51.86 23.17 23.87
C LEU A 11 -51.68 22.79 22.39
N ALA A 12 -51.67 23.79 21.51
CA ALA A 12 -51.24 23.60 20.13
C ALA A 12 -49.71 23.47 20.10
N VAL A 13 -49.22 22.23 20.05
CA VAL A 13 -47.82 21.94 19.70
C VAL A 13 -47.65 22.26 18.22
N THR A 14 -47.16 23.46 17.92
CA THR A 14 -46.67 23.82 16.59
C THR A 14 -45.44 22.96 16.30
N SER A 15 -45.66 21.87 15.59
CA SER A 15 -44.58 21.05 15.02
C SER A 15 -43.85 21.90 13.99
N ALA A 16 -42.70 22.45 14.35
CA ALA A 16 -41.77 23.04 13.40
C ALA A 16 -41.21 21.91 12.53
N LEU A 17 -41.81 21.69 11.37
CA LEU A 17 -41.25 20.86 10.31
C LEU A 17 -39.97 21.54 9.82
N VAL A 18 -38.81 21.09 10.29
CA VAL A 18 -37.53 21.46 9.67
C VAL A 18 -37.46 20.70 8.35
N TYR A 19 -37.76 21.38 7.24
CA TYR A 19 -37.48 20.86 5.92
C TYR A 19 -35.94 20.81 5.75
N THR A 20 -35.34 19.64 5.93
CA THR A 20 -33.98 19.41 5.44
C THR A 20 -34.08 19.32 3.92
N LEU A 21 -33.82 20.44 3.23
CA LEU A 21 -33.57 20.37 1.80
C LEU A 21 -32.43 19.38 1.57
N PRO A 22 -32.51 18.52 0.53
CA PRO A 22 -31.38 17.67 0.18
C PRO A 22 -30.17 18.57 -0.04
N VAL A 23 -29.10 18.35 0.72
CA VAL A 23 -27.81 18.97 0.42
C VAL A 23 -27.38 18.36 -0.91
N GLU A 24 -27.55 19.10 -2.00
CA GLU A 24 -26.98 18.70 -3.28
C GLU A 24 -25.47 18.59 -3.12
N ALA A 25 -24.89 17.48 -3.59
CA ALA A 25 -23.45 17.33 -3.61
C ALA A 25 -22.84 18.42 -4.48
N ALA A 26 -21.82 19.10 -3.97
CA ALA A 26 -21.06 20.06 -4.75
C ALA A 26 -20.52 19.37 -6.01
N GLN A 27 -20.33 20.09 -7.11
CA GLN A 27 -19.66 19.57 -8.29
C GLN A 27 -18.27 20.18 -8.42
N LEU A 28 -17.26 19.36 -8.69
CA LEU A 28 -15.97 19.82 -9.21
C LEU A 28 -16.17 20.29 -10.65
N ARG A 29 -16.21 21.61 -10.85
CA ARG A 29 -16.53 22.26 -12.14
C ARG A 29 -15.33 22.32 -13.07
N SER A 30 -14.15 22.56 -12.50
CA SER A 30 -12.89 22.60 -13.23
C SER A 30 -11.71 22.40 -12.30
N TRP A 31 -10.61 21.94 -12.88
CA TRP A 31 -9.30 21.96 -12.27
C TRP A 31 -8.26 22.23 -13.35
N ARG A 32 -7.10 22.76 -12.97
CA ARG A 32 -5.96 22.93 -13.87
C ARG A 32 -4.67 22.84 -13.10
N PHE A 33 -3.65 22.22 -13.69
CA PHE A 33 -2.31 22.22 -13.13
C PHE A 33 -1.40 23.15 -13.94
N ASP A 34 -0.82 24.14 -13.28
CA ASP A 34 0.23 25.01 -13.82
C ASP A 34 1.60 24.46 -13.43
N ALA A 35 2.27 23.86 -14.40
CA ALA A 35 3.58 23.23 -14.21
C ALA A 35 4.72 24.24 -13.96
N GLN A 36 4.58 25.49 -14.39
CA GLN A 36 5.60 26.51 -14.13
C GLN A 36 5.53 27.01 -12.69
N ARG A 37 4.33 26.99 -12.10
CA ARG A 37 4.07 27.43 -10.74
C ARG A 37 3.96 26.27 -9.73
N ASN A 38 4.04 25.02 -10.17
CA ASN A 38 3.76 23.83 -9.36
C ASN A 38 2.44 23.95 -8.58
N GLN A 39 1.40 24.41 -9.27
CA GLN A 39 0.17 24.86 -8.63
C GLN A 39 -1.04 24.18 -9.28
N LEU A 40 -1.83 23.50 -8.45
CA LEU A 40 -3.15 23.00 -8.82
C LEU A 40 -4.20 24.02 -8.38
N ILE A 41 -5.07 24.42 -9.30
CA ILE A 41 -6.23 25.27 -9.01
C ILE A 41 -7.47 24.46 -9.33
N PHE A 42 -8.46 24.46 -8.45
CA PHE A 42 -9.75 23.82 -8.72
C PHE A 42 -10.93 24.65 -8.20
N ILE A 43 -12.05 24.50 -8.90
CA ILE A 43 -13.29 25.25 -8.66
C ILE A 43 -14.44 24.28 -8.49
N THR A 44 -15.24 24.49 -7.45
CA THR A 44 -16.51 23.82 -7.20
C THR A 44 -17.69 24.77 -7.41
N ASP A 45 -18.91 24.26 -7.55
CA ASP A 45 -20.11 25.11 -7.62
C ASP A 45 -20.65 25.51 -6.23
N SER A 46 -20.31 24.75 -5.19
CA SER A 46 -20.67 24.98 -3.80
C SER A 46 -19.44 24.92 -2.90
N ALA A 47 -19.59 25.40 -1.66
CA ALA A 47 -18.50 25.40 -0.70
C ALA A 47 -18.07 23.98 -0.32
N VAL A 48 -16.76 23.72 -0.33
CA VAL A 48 -16.16 22.41 -0.06
C VAL A 48 -14.90 22.59 0.76
N GLN A 49 -14.67 21.72 1.74
CA GLN A 49 -13.43 21.67 2.50
C GLN A 49 -12.56 20.49 2.02
N PRO A 50 -11.47 20.74 1.28
CA PRO A 50 -10.59 19.68 0.80
C PRO A 50 -9.78 19.04 1.93
N ARG A 51 -9.46 17.75 1.76
CA ARG A 51 -8.53 16.99 2.62
C ARG A 51 -7.39 16.48 1.76
N ALA A 52 -6.14 16.80 2.10
CA ALA A 52 -5.00 16.29 1.36
C ALA A 52 -4.16 15.32 2.19
N GLN A 53 -3.55 14.38 1.51
CA GLN A 53 -2.64 13.40 2.07
C GLN A 53 -1.56 13.02 1.07
N MET A 54 -0.40 12.63 1.58
CA MET A 54 0.66 12.01 0.79
C MET A 54 0.49 10.50 0.83
N VAL A 55 0.58 9.87 -0.34
CA VAL A 55 0.63 8.42 -0.49
C VAL A 55 1.97 8.08 -1.12
N PHE A 56 2.70 7.13 -0.56
CA PHE A 56 4.05 6.77 -1.00
C PHE A 56 4.03 5.48 -1.83
N ASN A 57 4.99 5.32 -2.75
CA ASN A 57 5.18 4.15 -3.62
C ASN A 57 3.99 3.84 -4.58
N PRO A 58 3.77 4.64 -5.65
CA PRO A 58 4.52 5.84 -6.02
C PRO A 58 4.04 7.08 -5.24
N THR A 59 4.92 8.08 -5.10
CA THR A 59 4.64 9.32 -4.37
C THR A 59 3.51 10.11 -5.04
N ARG A 60 2.46 10.39 -4.29
CA ARG A 60 1.24 11.06 -4.75
C ARG A 60 0.73 12.03 -3.70
N VAL A 61 0.32 13.22 -4.13
CA VAL A 61 -0.55 14.10 -3.35
C VAL A 61 -1.98 13.77 -3.73
N VAL A 62 -2.76 13.27 -2.78
CA VAL A 62 -4.17 12.94 -2.96
C VAL A 62 -5.00 13.99 -2.25
N ILE A 63 -5.92 14.64 -2.97
CA ILE A 63 -6.83 15.67 -2.47
C ILE A 63 -8.26 15.17 -2.63
N ASP A 64 -8.90 14.91 -1.50
CA ASP A 64 -10.30 14.49 -1.42
C ASP A 64 -11.21 15.68 -1.20
N LEU A 65 -12.34 15.67 -1.91
CA LEU A 65 -13.41 16.67 -1.85
C LEU A 65 -14.68 15.97 -1.35
N PRO A 66 -14.90 15.88 -0.02
CA PRO A 66 -16.10 15.25 0.54
C PRO A 66 -17.37 16.02 0.15
N GLY A 67 -18.47 15.31 0.01
CA GLY A 67 -19.75 15.86 -0.47
C GLY A 67 -19.68 16.40 -1.92
N THR A 68 -18.73 15.92 -2.73
CA THR A 68 -18.47 16.44 -4.08
C THR A 68 -18.56 15.35 -5.15
N THR A 69 -19.20 15.66 -6.28
CA THR A 69 -19.23 14.86 -7.50
C THR A 69 -18.40 15.51 -8.60
N LEU A 70 -17.99 14.77 -9.62
CA LEU A 70 -17.37 15.38 -10.79
C LEU A 70 -18.42 16.06 -11.67
N GLY A 71 -18.26 17.36 -11.95
CA GLY A 71 -19.11 18.08 -12.90
C GLY A 71 -18.77 17.78 -14.37
N ARG A 72 -17.73 16.98 -14.61
CA ARG A 72 -17.23 16.55 -15.92
C ARG A 72 -16.70 15.12 -15.83
N PRO A 73 -16.52 14.40 -16.95
CA PRO A 73 -15.83 13.11 -16.94
C PRO A 73 -14.45 13.21 -16.27
N SER A 74 -13.94 12.08 -15.78
CA SER A 74 -12.58 12.02 -15.23
C SER A 74 -11.57 12.49 -16.28
N GLU A 75 -10.73 13.45 -15.89
CA GLU A 75 -9.74 14.06 -16.77
C GLU A 75 -8.34 13.71 -16.28
N ARG A 76 -7.41 13.60 -17.22
CA ARG A 76 -5.98 13.41 -16.96
C ARG A 76 -5.20 14.45 -17.73
N GLN A 77 -4.28 15.11 -17.04
CA GLN A 77 -3.30 16.02 -17.62
C GLN A 77 -1.93 15.39 -17.45
N ALA A 78 -1.35 14.92 -18.54
CA ALA A 78 0.06 14.58 -18.57
C ALA A 78 0.86 15.89 -18.40
N VAL A 79 1.77 15.92 -17.43
CA VAL A 79 2.59 17.11 -17.15
C VAL A 79 4.00 16.90 -17.67
N GLY A 80 4.66 15.82 -17.22
CA GLY A 80 6.02 15.47 -17.60
C GLY A 80 7.08 16.12 -16.69
N GLY A 81 8.25 15.49 -16.58
CA GLY A 81 9.30 15.90 -15.65
C GLY A 81 9.10 15.29 -14.27
N ALA A 82 9.21 16.09 -13.22
CA ALA A 82 9.12 15.63 -11.83
C ALA A 82 7.69 15.28 -11.38
N ILE A 83 6.70 15.98 -11.96
CA ILE A 83 5.28 15.65 -11.82
C ILE A 83 4.88 14.91 -13.09
N GLN A 84 4.48 13.66 -12.94
CA GLN A 84 4.18 12.80 -14.08
C GLN A 84 2.79 13.11 -14.64
N GLU A 85 1.79 13.15 -13.75
CA GLU A 85 0.37 13.28 -14.12
C GLU A 85 -0.40 13.99 -13.02
N VAL A 86 -1.41 14.78 -13.40
CA VAL A 86 -2.51 15.16 -12.52
C VAL A 86 -3.80 14.58 -13.07
N ARG A 87 -4.64 14.02 -12.20
CA ARG A 87 -5.94 13.45 -12.60
C ARG A 87 -7.04 13.80 -11.64
N SER A 88 -8.26 13.90 -12.16
CA SER A 88 -9.49 13.91 -11.38
C SER A 88 -10.24 12.59 -11.52
N GLY A 89 -10.90 12.15 -10.46
CA GLY A 89 -11.69 10.92 -10.44
C GLY A 89 -12.78 11.00 -9.39
N GLN A 90 -13.89 10.29 -9.63
CA GLN A 90 -14.87 10.05 -8.58
C GLN A 90 -14.33 8.91 -7.71
N PHE A 91 -13.98 9.20 -6.45
CA PHE A 91 -13.44 8.19 -5.54
C PHE A 91 -14.54 7.27 -5.01
N ASP A 92 -15.64 7.88 -4.56
CA ASP A 92 -16.89 7.23 -4.17
C ASP A 92 -18.08 8.14 -4.52
N SER A 93 -19.32 7.72 -4.25
CA SER A 93 -20.53 8.49 -4.61
C SER A 93 -20.66 9.86 -3.93
N GLN A 94 -19.84 10.15 -2.93
CA GLN A 94 -19.86 11.39 -2.15
C GLN A 94 -18.53 12.15 -2.24
N THR A 95 -17.48 11.59 -2.86
CA THR A 95 -16.14 12.18 -2.81
C THR A 95 -15.50 12.23 -4.19
N ALA A 96 -15.25 13.43 -4.70
CA ALA A 96 -14.39 13.65 -5.84
C ALA A 96 -12.92 13.72 -5.37
N ARG A 97 -11.99 13.20 -6.16
CA ARG A 97 -10.57 13.11 -5.83
C ARG A 97 -9.72 13.69 -6.93
N LEU A 98 -8.77 14.54 -6.55
CA LEU A 98 -7.66 15.00 -7.38
C LEU A 98 -6.39 14.28 -6.93
N VAL A 99 -5.61 13.76 -7.88
CA VAL A 99 -4.33 13.11 -7.58
C VAL A 99 -3.23 13.74 -8.42
N ILE A 100 -2.17 14.20 -7.74
CA ILE A 100 -0.92 14.63 -8.37
C ILE A 100 0.10 13.51 -8.16
N GLU A 101 0.51 12.86 -9.24
CA GLU A 101 1.45 11.75 -9.22
C GLU A 101 2.85 12.22 -9.63
N LEU A 102 3.84 11.89 -8.80
CA LEU A 102 5.23 12.22 -9.08
C LEU A 102 5.87 11.16 -9.96
N ALA A 103 6.84 11.58 -10.77
CA ALA A 103 7.67 10.65 -11.51
C ALA A 103 8.52 9.79 -10.55
N PRO A 104 8.84 8.54 -10.92
CA PRO A 104 9.72 7.69 -10.12
C PRO A 104 11.05 8.40 -9.79
N GLY A 105 11.47 8.30 -8.54
CA GLY A 105 12.68 8.97 -8.07
C GLY A 105 12.49 10.46 -7.75
N TYR A 106 11.26 10.91 -7.55
CA TYR A 106 10.97 12.24 -7.01
C TYR A 106 10.16 12.17 -5.71
N SER A 107 10.42 13.09 -4.79
CA SER A 107 9.68 13.27 -3.54
C SER A 107 9.24 14.73 -3.34
N LEU A 108 8.35 14.95 -2.37
CA LEU A 108 7.92 16.27 -1.90
C LEU A 108 8.01 16.30 -0.39
N ASP A 109 8.40 17.44 0.17
CA ASP A 109 8.17 17.71 1.59
C ASP A 109 6.65 17.86 1.84
N PRO A 110 6.04 16.95 2.62
CA PRO A 110 4.61 17.02 2.92
C PRO A 110 4.20 18.28 3.68
N ARG A 111 5.11 18.90 4.44
CA ARG A 111 4.81 20.11 5.24
C ARG A 111 4.81 21.38 4.42
N ALA A 112 5.49 21.38 3.27
CA ALA A 112 5.55 22.50 2.34
C ALA A 112 4.42 22.49 1.30
N VAL A 113 3.51 21.50 1.34
CA VAL A 113 2.30 21.50 0.53
C VAL A 113 1.27 22.42 1.17
N GLU A 114 0.98 23.54 0.52
CA GLU A 114 0.02 24.52 1.04
C GLU A 114 -1.33 24.43 0.32
N ILE A 115 -2.40 24.45 1.09
CA ILE A 115 -3.78 24.45 0.57
C ILE A 115 -4.48 25.69 1.06
N ARG A 116 -4.84 26.57 0.13
CA ARG A 116 -5.44 27.87 0.43
C ARG A 116 -6.76 28.02 -0.31
N GLY A 117 -7.81 28.36 0.44
CA GLY A 117 -9.07 28.80 -0.14
C GLY A 117 -8.92 30.24 -0.63
N VAL A 118 -9.14 30.47 -1.92
CA VAL A 118 -9.20 31.81 -2.51
C VAL A 118 -10.62 32.36 -2.37
N ARG A 119 -11.61 31.48 -2.51
CA ARG A 119 -13.04 31.70 -2.24
C ARG A 119 -13.61 30.44 -1.60
N SER A 120 -14.85 30.48 -1.12
CA SER A 120 -15.51 29.29 -0.54
C SER A 120 -15.58 28.09 -1.50
N ASN A 121 -15.54 28.34 -2.81
CA ASN A 121 -15.63 27.35 -3.88
C ASN A 121 -14.41 27.34 -4.82
N GLU A 122 -13.31 28.00 -4.46
CA GLU A 122 -12.09 28.06 -5.28
C GLU A 122 -10.86 27.85 -4.40
N TRP A 123 -10.03 26.88 -4.78
CA TRP A 123 -8.91 26.43 -3.98
C TRP A 123 -7.62 26.37 -4.81
N VAL A 124 -6.53 26.69 -4.13
CA VAL A 124 -5.18 26.59 -4.66
C VAL A 124 -4.40 25.60 -3.81
N VAL A 125 -3.83 24.58 -4.45
CA VAL A 125 -2.84 23.67 -3.86
C VAL A 125 -1.48 24.03 -4.44
N GLN A 126 -0.62 24.59 -3.61
CA GLN A 126 0.75 24.94 -3.97
C GLN A 126 1.67 23.81 -3.55
N LEU A 127 2.37 23.22 -4.52
CA LEU A 127 3.40 22.23 -4.25
C LEU A 127 4.77 22.91 -4.09
N PRO A 128 5.65 22.38 -3.23
CA PRO A 128 7.06 22.75 -3.25
C PRO A 128 7.72 22.26 -4.55
N GLN A 129 8.97 22.65 -4.78
CA GLN A 129 9.75 22.08 -5.87
C GLN A 129 10.02 20.59 -5.59
N PRO A 130 9.62 19.66 -6.47
CA PRO A 130 9.91 18.24 -6.27
C PRO A 130 11.41 17.97 -6.32
N GLU A 131 11.90 17.20 -5.36
CA GLU A 131 13.31 16.84 -5.26
C GLU A 131 13.57 15.48 -5.89
N ARG A 132 14.67 15.35 -6.64
CA ARG A 132 15.07 14.07 -7.26
C ARG A 132 15.83 13.24 -6.23
N SER A 133 15.32 12.06 -5.88
CA SER A 133 16.01 11.10 -5.04
C SER A 133 17.14 10.45 -5.84
N ASN A 134 18.35 11.01 -5.73
CA ASN A 134 19.57 10.44 -6.28
C ASN A 134 20.07 9.31 -5.36
N ALA A 135 19.31 8.22 -5.24
CA ALA A 135 19.78 7.00 -4.59
C ALA A 135 19.84 5.87 -5.62
N ALA A 136 21.06 5.58 -6.09
CA ALA A 136 21.35 4.28 -6.68
C ALA A 136 20.93 3.19 -5.69
N THR A 137 20.15 2.23 -6.14
CA THR A 137 19.66 1.11 -5.34
C THR A 137 20.85 0.30 -4.79
N PRO A 138 21.13 0.27 -3.46
CA PRO A 138 22.07 -0.68 -2.91
C PRO A 138 21.28 -1.90 -2.44
N THR A 139 21.69 -3.07 -2.94
CA THR A 139 21.29 -4.39 -2.43
C THR A 139 21.63 -4.50 -0.94
N PRO A 140 20.72 -4.93 -0.05
CA PRO A 140 21.08 -5.18 1.34
C PRO A 140 21.81 -6.53 1.44
N THR A 141 23.10 -6.47 1.75
CA THR A 141 23.88 -7.61 2.25
C THR A 141 23.50 -7.85 3.72
N PRO A 142 23.18 -9.07 4.15
CA PRO A 142 22.91 -9.35 5.56
C PRO A 142 24.23 -9.55 6.31
N THR A 143 24.51 -8.70 7.30
CA THR A 143 25.51 -8.97 8.34
C THR A 143 24.88 -8.82 9.71
N GLY A 144 25.17 -9.80 10.58
CA GLY A 144 24.45 -10.12 11.81
C GLY A 144 24.55 -9.11 12.96
N ASN A 145 23.72 -9.38 13.97
CA ASN A 145 23.47 -8.67 15.23
C ASN A 145 22.77 -7.31 15.08
N SER A 146 21.44 -7.33 15.03
CA SER A 146 20.61 -6.14 15.22
C SER A 146 20.82 -5.63 16.66
N GLY A 147 21.54 -4.52 16.83
CA GLY A 147 21.72 -3.90 18.14
C GLY A 147 20.43 -3.39 18.78
N ASN A 148 19.28 -3.48 18.08
CA ASN A 148 17.97 -3.04 18.54
C ASN A 148 17.47 -3.82 19.76
N SER A 149 16.65 -3.17 20.60
CA SER A 149 16.01 -3.80 21.75
C SER A 149 14.53 -3.41 21.89
N VAL A 150 13.72 -4.34 22.42
CA VAL A 150 12.34 -4.11 22.85
C VAL A 150 12.18 -4.74 24.22
N THR A 151 11.85 -3.95 25.24
CA THR A 151 11.83 -4.38 26.64
C THR A 151 10.60 -3.85 27.39
N GLY A 152 10.22 -4.55 28.46
CA GLY A 152 9.07 -4.18 29.31
C GLY A 152 7.80 -4.97 28.97
N GLU A 153 6.90 -5.04 29.94
CA GLU A 153 5.63 -5.76 29.81
C GLU A 153 4.54 -4.84 29.28
N PHE A 154 3.64 -5.38 28.46
CA PHE A 154 2.46 -4.68 27.94
C PHE A 154 1.68 -3.96 29.06
N ALA A 155 1.36 -2.68 28.85
CA ALA A 155 0.50 -1.90 29.73
C ALA A 155 -0.98 -2.12 29.38
N SER A 156 -1.80 -2.55 30.34
CA SER A 156 -3.24 -2.71 30.14
C SER A 156 -3.99 -1.38 30.16
N GLY A 157 -4.93 -1.21 29.22
CA GLY A 157 -5.84 -0.05 29.18
C GLY A 157 -5.18 1.25 28.71
N ALA A 158 -4.15 1.16 27.87
CA ALA A 158 -3.62 2.31 27.13
C ALA A 158 -4.46 2.54 25.86
N ASP A 159 -4.66 3.81 25.49
CA ASP A 159 -5.46 4.17 24.30
C ASP A 159 -4.65 4.14 23.00
N THR A 160 -3.32 4.07 23.09
CA THR A 160 -2.42 3.99 21.94
C THR A 160 -1.56 2.73 21.99
N PHE A 161 -1.41 2.04 20.87
CA PHE A 161 -0.50 0.88 20.75
C PHE A 161 0.59 1.14 19.72
N LEU A 162 1.86 1.07 20.14
CA LEU A 162 3.00 1.13 19.22
C LEU A 162 3.18 -0.24 18.55
N ALA A 163 3.03 -0.28 17.23
CA ALA A 163 3.05 -1.50 16.43
C ALA A 163 4.40 -1.75 15.75
N GLY A 164 5.24 -0.72 15.60
CA GLY A 164 6.61 -0.86 15.08
C GLY A 164 7.11 0.41 14.40
N VAL A 165 8.32 0.33 13.84
CA VAL A 165 8.97 1.40 13.09
C VAL A 165 9.24 0.91 11.68
N ILE A 166 8.95 1.72 10.66
CA ILE A 166 9.21 1.39 9.26
C ILE A 166 10.15 2.44 8.66
N ALA A 167 11.17 2.02 7.93
CA ALA A 167 11.94 2.90 7.08
C ALA A 167 11.17 3.18 5.78
N THR A 168 10.97 4.45 5.45
CA THR A 168 10.31 4.91 4.23
C THR A 168 11.34 5.58 3.30
N PRO A 169 11.00 5.86 2.03
CA PRO A 169 11.88 6.65 1.17
C PRO A 169 12.15 8.07 1.66
N ASP A 170 11.39 8.59 2.65
CA ASP A 170 11.48 9.96 3.15
C ASP A 170 11.93 10.04 4.62
N GLY A 171 12.18 8.90 5.27
CA GLY A 171 12.58 8.84 6.68
C GLY A 171 12.09 7.58 7.38
N PHE A 172 11.45 7.74 8.53
CA PHE A 172 10.84 6.65 9.28
C PHE A 172 9.41 6.97 9.67
N PHE A 173 8.61 5.92 9.86
CA PHE A 173 7.27 6.01 10.40
C PHE A 173 7.12 5.08 11.59
N ILE A 174 6.90 5.64 12.78
CA ILE A 174 6.44 4.88 13.94
C ILE A 174 4.95 4.65 13.77
N ARG A 175 4.59 3.39 13.60
CA ARG A 175 3.20 2.96 13.49
C ARG A 175 2.59 2.91 14.88
N THR A 176 1.54 3.70 15.09
CA THR A 176 0.67 3.54 16.24
C THR A 176 -0.73 3.10 15.81
N SER A 177 -1.55 2.72 16.76
CA SER A 177 -2.98 2.48 16.55
C SER A 177 -3.75 2.87 17.79
N GLY A 178 -5.01 3.25 17.63
CA GLY A 178 -5.79 3.87 18.70
C GLY A 178 -5.73 5.39 18.60
N GLN A 179 -5.71 6.10 19.73
CA GLN A 179 -5.66 7.56 19.74
C GLN A 179 -4.29 8.08 19.24
N ILE A 180 -4.21 9.39 18.99
CA ILE A 180 -2.91 10.03 18.71
C ILE A 180 -2.19 10.15 20.05
N PRO A 181 -0.99 9.59 20.23
CA PRO A 181 -0.27 9.72 21.48
C PRO A 181 0.17 11.16 21.67
N THR A 182 0.06 11.66 22.89
CA THR A 182 0.85 12.83 23.30
C THR A 182 2.31 12.40 23.37
N ILE A 183 3.20 13.21 22.80
CA ILE A 183 4.64 12.91 22.80
C ILE A 183 5.41 13.92 23.63
N ASP A 184 6.48 13.45 24.29
CA ASP A 184 7.60 14.30 24.72
C ASP A 184 8.84 13.92 23.91
N LEU A 185 9.63 14.92 23.53
CA LEU A 185 10.78 14.77 22.63
C LEU A 185 12.03 15.36 23.29
N GLU A 186 12.98 14.50 23.62
CA GLU A 186 14.27 14.89 24.16
C GLU A 186 15.41 14.52 23.19
N ARG A 187 16.39 15.41 23.03
CA ARG A 187 17.61 15.14 22.25
C ARG A 187 18.80 15.10 23.20
N VAL A 188 19.43 13.93 23.30
CA VAL A 188 20.51 13.68 24.26
C VAL A 188 21.83 13.53 23.52
N GLY A 189 22.86 14.26 23.97
CA GLY A 189 24.24 14.06 23.56
C GLY A 189 25.06 13.51 24.73
N ARG A 190 25.75 12.38 24.55
CA ARG A 190 26.63 11.79 25.58
C ARG A 190 28.10 12.18 25.35
N ALA A 191 28.86 12.25 26.44
CA ALA A 191 30.32 12.39 26.39
C ALA A 191 30.90 11.16 25.67
N GLY A 192 31.36 11.35 24.42
CA GLY A 192 31.72 10.27 23.49
C GLY A 192 31.10 10.39 22.09
N GLY A 193 30.20 11.35 21.87
CA GLY A 193 29.65 11.67 20.54
C GLY A 193 28.43 10.85 20.13
N GLU A 194 27.94 9.94 20.97
CA GLU A 194 26.67 9.23 20.77
C GLU A 194 25.51 10.23 20.95
N ARG A 195 24.73 10.44 19.87
CA ARG A 195 23.54 11.28 19.86
C ARG A 195 22.29 10.38 19.88
N GLN A 196 21.29 10.76 20.66
CA GLN A 196 20.03 10.04 20.77
C GLN A 196 18.85 10.99 20.64
N ILE A 197 17.79 10.50 19.99
CA ILE A 197 16.46 11.12 20.03
C ILE A 197 15.59 10.20 20.87
N VAL A 198 15.05 10.73 21.95
CA VAL A 198 14.16 10.02 22.87
C VAL A 198 12.76 10.56 22.65
N ILE A 199 11.83 9.65 22.36
CA ILE A 199 10.42 9.96 22.12
C ILE A 199 9.61 9.19 23.15
N ASP A 200 9.02 9.88 24.10
CA ASP A 200 8.12 9.29 25.09
C ASP A 200 6.68 9.41 24.60
N LEU A 201 5.98 8.28 24.55
CA LEU A 201 4.59 8.19 24.14
C LEU A 201 3.72 7.98 25.37
N PHE A 202 2.97 9.00 25.76
CA PHE A 202 2.08 8.90 26.92
C PHE A 202 0.79 8.15 26.58
N ASP A 203 0.24 7.49 27.59
CA ASP A 203 -0.93 6.61 27.49
C ASP A 203 -0.84 5.62 26.32
N SER A 204 0.34 4.99 26.24
CA SER A 204 0.66 4.04 25.18
C SER A 204 1.19 2.72 25.73
N SER A 205 1.00 1.68 24.92
CA SER A 205 1.47 0.33 25.19
C SER A 205 2.20 -0.26 23.98
N ILE A 206 3.32 -0.95 24.21
CA ILE A 206 3.99 -1.74 23.17
C ILE A 206 3.06 -2.87 22.72
N SER A 207 2.93 -3.08 21.40
CA SER A 207 2.22 -4.23 20.87
C SER A 207 2.87 -5.54 21.34
N PRO A 208 2.11 -6.55 21.79
CA PRO A 208 2.66 -7.85 22.20
C PRO A 208 3.36 -8.60 21.04
N PHE A 209 3.21 -8.13 19.81
CA PHE A 209 3.84 -8.70 18.62
C PHE A 209 5.07 -7.92 18.16
N LEU A 210 5.37 -6.78 18.79
CA LEU A 210 6.56 -6.01 18.46
C LEU A 210 7.80 -6.73 19.02
N LYS A 211 8.72 -7.06 18.12
CA LYS A 211 10.01 -7.65 18.48
C LYS A 211 11.15 -6.81 17.92
N ALA A 212 12.32 -6.89 18.54
CA ALA A 212 13.48 -6.09 18.16
C ALA A 212 13.96 -6.38 16.73
N GLU A 213 13.78 -7.62 16.26
CA GLU A 213 14.19 -8.04 14.91
C GLU A 213 13.33 -7.41 13.80
N ALA A 214 12.12 -6.94 14.14
CA ALA A 214 11.22 -6.27 13.20
C ALA A 214 11.53 -4.76 13.04
N LEU A 215 12.44 -4.22 13.86
CA LEU A 215 12.84 -2.82 13.77
C LEU A 215 13.92 -2.62 12.68
N PRO A 216 13.91 -1.49 11.95
CA PRO A 216 14.90 -1.23 10.90
C PRO A 216 16.32 -1.26 11.49
N ASN A 217 17.26 -1.87 10.77
CA ASN A 217 18.66 -1.91 11.16
C ASN A 217 19.51 -1.24 10.09
N ASN A 218 20.50 -0.46 10.50
CA ASN A 218 21.51 0.14 9.61
C ASN A 218 20.86 0.88 8.42
N ARG A 219 19.92 1.78 8.69
CA ARG A 219 19.26 2.58 7.66
C ARG A 219 19.36 4.05 8.01
N TYR A 220 19.68 4.89 7.01
CA TYR A 220 19.77 6.35 7.15
C TYR A 220 20.58 6.81 8.39
N SER A 221 21.73 6.19 8.64
CA SER A 221 22.64 6.51 9.75
C SER A 221 21.99 6.39 11.15
N VAL A 222 20.93 5.60 11.27
CA VAL A 222 20.38 5.17 12.55
C VAL A 222 21.00 3.83 12.93
N SER A 223 21.75 3.82 14.03
CA SER A 223 22.53 2.67 14.44
C SER A 223 21.75 1.71 15.33
N ARG A 224 20.76 2.20 16.08
CA ARG A 224 19.99 1.39 17.03
C ARG A 224 18.63 2.00 17.36
N TRP A 225 17.64 1.14 17.53
CA TRP A 225 16.34 1.43 18.12
C TRP A 225 16.18 0.68 19.45
N ASP A 226 15.92 1.40 20.54
CA ASP A 226 15.57 0.80 21.83
C ASP A 226 14.15 1.23 22.21
N ILE A 227 13.25 0.27 22.38
CA ILE A 227 11.86 0.54 22.77
C ILE A 227 11.60 -0.08 24.14
N ALA A 228 11.20 0.75 25.11
CA ALA A 228 10.97 0.32 26.48
C ALA A 228 9.57 0.71 26.97
N GLN A 229 8.85 -0.22 27.59
CA GLN A 229 7.57 0.04 28.23
C GLN A 229 7.74 0.30 29.73
N ASP A 230 7.16 1.40 30.21
CA ASP A 230 6.79 1.56 31.62
C ASP A 230 5.29 1.21 31.77
N PRO A 231 4.95 0.04 32.35
CA PRO A 231 3.56 -0.37 32.50
C PRO A 231 2.80 0.39 33.58
N GLN A 232 3.50 1.01 34.56
CA GLN A 232 2.86 1.76 35.63
C GLN A 232 2.45 3.15 35.16
N GLN A 233 3.32 3.80 34.39
CA GLN A 233 3.07 5.13 33.82
C GLN A 233 2.30 5.09 32.49
N LYS A 234 2.10 3.90 31.90
CA LYS A 234 1.58 3.71 30.53
C LYS A 234 2.36 4.54 29.51
N THR A 235 3.68 4.49 29.60
CA THR A 235 4.56 5.25 28.70
C THR A 235 5.42 4.28 27.92
N THR A 236 5.37 4.39 26.58
CA THR A 236 6.32 3.72 25.70
C THR A 236 7.41 4.69 25.33
N ARG A 237 8.65 4.38 25.70
CA ARG A 237 9.83 5.15 25.31
C ARG A 237 10.45 4.56 24.05
N VAL A 238 10.65 5.38 23.03
CA VAL A 238 11.37 5.03 21.80
C VAL A 238 12.66 5.83 21.75
N VAL A 239 13.80 5.14 21.79
CA VAL A 239 15.13 5.74 21.67
C VAL A 239 15.71 5.40 20.31
N MET A 240 16.00 6.44 19.53
CA MET A 240 16.65 6.38 18.23
C MET A 240 18.10 6.83 18.40
N THR A 241 19.04 5.88 18.35
CA THR A 241 20.48 6.16 18.46
C THR A 241 21.04 6.49 17.09
N LEU A 242 21.74 7.62 17.02
CA LEU A 242 22.23 8.22 15.79
C LEU A 242 23.72 7.92 15.61
N ALA A 243 24.09 7.48 14.40
CA ALA A 243 25.50 7.36 14.02
C ALA A 243 26.10 8.75 13.72
N PRO A 244 27.44 8.90 13.68
CA PRO A 244 28.10 10.21 13.50
C PRO A 244 27.63 11.00 12.27
N GLY A 245 27.25 10.32 11.18
CA GLY A 245 26.73 10.93 9.94
C GLY A 245 25.23 11.22 9.89
N SER A 246 24.48 10.95 10.96
CA SER A 246 23.02 11.18 10.99
C SER A 246 22.68 12.66 11.10
N PRO A 247 21.61 13.15 10.44
CA PRO A 247 21.11 14.50 10.68
C PRO A 247 20.31 14.59 11.98
N ASP A 248 19.94 15.81 12.35
CA ASP A 248 19.03 16.08 13.46
C ASP A 248 17.57 15.90 12.99
N TRP A 249 17.11 14.64 12.99
CA TRP A 249 15.78 14.25 12.52
C TRP A 249 14.64 15.06 13.15
N GLU A 250 13.65 15.44 12.36
CA GLU A 250 12.42 16.09 12.79
C GLU A 250 11.33 15.05 13.05
N VAL A 251 10.70 15.12 14.22
CA VAL A 251 9.69 14.17 14.68
C VAL A 251 8.33 14.87 14.73
N THR A 252 7.29 14.27 14.15
CA THR A 252 5.96 14.86 14.12
C THR A 252 4.89 13.79 14.30
N PRO A 253 4.08 13.85 15.38
CA PRO A 253 2.84 13.10 15.46
C PRO A 253 1.95 13.50 14.31
N THR A 254 1.35 12.51 13.65
CA THR A 254 0.45 12.74 12.54
C THR A 254 -0.82 11.93 12.70
N ASN A 255 -1.89 12.49 12.14
CA ASN A 255 -3.15 11.81 11.94
C ASN A 255 -3.46 11.86 10.45
N ILE A 256 -3.28 10.73 9.78
CA ILE A 256 -3.50 10.62 8.34
C ILE A 256 -4.62 9.61 8.12
N GLY A 257 -5.83 10.13 7.90
CA GLY A 257 -7.02 9.31 7.70
C GLY A 257 -7.45 8.58 8.98
N SER A 258 -7.37 7.25 8.97
CA SER A 258 -7.72 6.36 10.11
C SER A 258 -6.50 5.74 10.80
N GLN A 259 -5.29 6.17 10.45
CA GLN A 259 -4.04 5.71 11.06
C GLN A 259 -3.39 6.85 11.85
N THR A 260 -3.10 6.59 13.12
CA THR A 260 -2.28 7.45 13.98
C THR A 260 -0.82 6.97 13.90
N GLY A 261 0.13 7.89 13.98
CA GLY A 261 1.55 7.52 13.96
C GLY A 261 2.46 8.73 14.11
N ILE A 262 3.76 8.48 14.02
CA ILE A 262 4.77 9.53 14.13
C ILE A 262 5.69 9.43 12.93
N VAL A 263 5.78 10.53 12.19
CA VAL A 263 6.70 10.65 11.06
C VAL A 263 8.01 11.23 11.58
N ILE A 264 9.11 10.61 11.18
CA ILE A 264 10.47 11.04 11.47
C ILE A 264 11.14 11.32 10.13
N VAL A 265 11.40 12.57 9.81
CA VAL A 265 12.02 12.99 8.53
C VAL A 265 13.31 13.74 8.77
N PRO A 266 14.24 13.81 7.79
CA PRO A 266 15.40 14.67 7.90
C PRO A 266 14.98 16.15 8.06
N PRO A 267 15.83 17.01 8.63
CA PRO A 267 15.55 18.43 8.70
C PRO A 267 15.51 19.04 7.29
N SER A 268 14.78 20.14 7.18
CA SER A 268 14.63 20.87 5.91
C SER A 268 15.99 21.12 5.22
N GLY A 269 16.10 20.74 3.94
CA GLY A 269 17.34 20.87 3.16
C GLY A 269 18.30 19.67 3.23
N VAL A 270 17.99 18.62 4.00
CA VAL A 270 18.73 17.36 4.00
C VAL A 270 17.95 16.30 3.23
N SER A 271 18.48 15.87 2.08
CA SER A 271 17.88 14.77 1.33
C SER A 271 18.08 13.45 2.06
N ILE A 272 17.01 12.69 2.27
CA ILE A 272 17.06 11.31 2.79
C ILE A 272 18.06 10.40 2.05
N SER A 273 18.23 10.63 0.74
CA SER A 273 19.17 9.88 -0.11
C SER A 273 20.64 10.21 0.12
N SER A 274 20.95 11.36 0.75
CA SER A 274 22.33 11.72 1.09
C SER A 274 22.79 11.17 2.44
N ILE A 275 21.87 10.55 3.20
CA ILE A 275 22.17 9.97 4.50
C ILE A 275 22.58 8.50 4.29
N PRO A 276 23.83 8.12 4.59
CA PRO A 276 24.29 6.75 4.37
C PRO A 276 23.64 5.79 5.36
N ASP A 277 23.43 4.56 4.95
CA ASP A 277 22.80 3.52 5.80
C ASP A 277 23.64 3.16 7.03
N ASN A 278 24.97 3.16 6.91
CA ASN A 278 25.89 2.99 8.03
C ASN A 278 27.23 3.70 7.75
N PRO A 279 27.60 4.77 8.49
CA PRO A 279 28.83 5.54 8.24
C PRO A 279 30.12 4.90 8.79
N SER A 280 30.08 3.68 9.34
CA SER A 280 31.26 3.01 9.91
C SER A 280 32.14 2.24 8.90
N LEU A 281 31.87 2.32 7.59
CA LEU A 281 32.73 1.76 6.54
C LEU A 281 33.45 2.87 5.76
N PRO A 282 34.78 2.82 5.56
CA PRO A 282 35.52 3.82 4.80
C PRO A 282 35.20 3.77 3.29
N ASN A 283 34.96 4.93 2.68
CA ASN A 283 34.69 5.11 1.25
C ASN A 283 35.89 4.66 0.37
N PRO A 284 35.69 3.87 -0.71
CA PRO A 284 36.68 3.79 -1.78
C PRO A 284 36.62 5.08 -2.62
N THR A 285 37.75 5.78 -2.66
CA THR A 285 37.96 6.96 -3.50
C THR A 285 37.89 6.56 -4.98
N ILE A 286 36.90 7.05 -5.74
CA ILE A 286 36.91 6.93 -7.20
C ILE A 286 37.38 8.26 -7.79
N ALA A 287 38.61 8.26 -8.30
CA ALA A 287 39.14 9.29 -9.16
C ALA A 287 38.39 9.26 -10.51
N VAL A 288 37.98 10.44 -10.98
CA VAL A 288 37.34 10.65 -12.29
C VAL A 288 38.44 10.90 -13.34
N PRO A 289 38.57 10.09 -14.40
CA PRO A 289 39.32 10.49 -15.59
C PRO A 289 38.44 11.30 -16.55
N PRO A 290 39.02 12.21 -17.36
CA PRO A 290 38.25 13.10 -18.20
C PRO A 290 37.78 12.44 -19.51
N ASN A 291 36.64 12.92 -19.97
CA ASN A 291 35.89 12.57 -21.17
C ASN A 291 36.65 12.92 -22.47
N PRO A 292 36.51 12.11 -23.55
CA PRO A 292 36.61 12.64 -24.91
C PRO A 292 35.34 12.40 -25.75
N GLN A 293 34.75 13.54 -26.13
CA GLN A 293 34.11 13.91 -27.41
C GLN A 293 33.34 12.88 -28.25
N GLN A 294 32.07 13.25 -28.49
CA GLN A 294 31.17 12.70 -29.50
C GLN A 294 31.69 12.88 -30.92
N THR A 295 31.53 11.85 -31.76
CA THR A 295 31.11 11.97 -33.16
C THR A 295 30.44 10.66 -33.61
N GLY A 296 29.34 10.75 -34.37
CA GLY A 296 28.89 9.66 -35.26
C GLY A 296 27.48 9.07 -35.03
N GLN A 297 26.51 9.62 -35.77
CA GLN A 297 25.37 8.96 -36.44
C GLN A 297 24.37 8.07 -35.67
N ILE A 298 23.08 8.41 -35.82
CA ILE A 298 21.91 7.69 -35.30
C ILE A 298 21.49 6.56 -36.27
N PRO A 299 21.35 5.30 -35.83
CA PRO A 299 20.59 4.30 -36.55
C PRO A 299 19.12 4.24 -36.08
N GLN A 300 18.20 4.06 -37.04
CA GLN A 300 16.77 3.81 -36.84
C GLN A 300 16.48 2.59 -35.93
N PRO A 301 15.30 2.55 -35.27
CA PRO A 301 14.97 1.52 -34.30
C PRO A 301 14.73 0.16 -34.97
N THR A 302 15.60 -0.81 -34.67
CA THR A 302 15.39 -2.23 -34.98
C THR A 302 14.32 -2.82 -34.07
N GLN A 303 13.44 -3.66 -34.66
CA GLN A 303 12.38 -4.40 -33.99
C GLN A 303 12.84 -5.15 -32.73
N PRO A 304 11.99 -5.30 -31.70
CA PRO A 304 12.31 -6.13 -30.54
C PRO A 304 12.50 -7.60 -30.96
N PRO A 305 13.47 -8.33 -30.39
CA PRO A 305 13.66 -9.74 -30.70
C PRO A 305 12.45 -10.57 -30.26
N GLN A 306 11.98 -11.46 -31.15
CA GLN A 306 11.02 -12.50 -30.82
C GLN A 306 11.63 -13.49 -29.79
N PRO A 307 10.87 -13.93 -28.77
CA PRO A 307 11.34 -14.95 -27.84
C PRO A 307 11.48 -16.31 -28.53
N THR A 308 12.69 -16.85 -28.50
CA THR A 308 13.01 -18.25 -28.82
C THR A 308 12.34 -19.21 -27.83
N THR A 309 11.79 -20.31 -28.35
CA THR A 309 11.23 -21.46 -27.60
C THR A 309 12.30 -22.56 -27.46
N PRO A 310 12.11 -23.60 -26.61
CA PRO A 310 11.94 -23.62 -25.16
C PRO A 310 13.18 -24.23 -24.47
N THR A 311 13.47 -23.85 -23.23
CA THR A 311 14.40 -24.63 -22.38
C THR A 311 13.72 -25.00 -21.05
N PHE A 312 13.98 -26.25 -20.67
CA PHE A 312 13.39 -27.06 -19.60
C PHE A 312 13.10 -26.34 -18.26
N PRO A 313 12.13 -26.86 -17.47
CA PRO A 313 11.83 -26.31 -16.15
C PRO A 313 13.08 -26.30 -15.24
N PRO A 314 13.20 -25.30 -14.33
CA PRO A 314 14.27 -25.27 -13.34
C PRO A 314 14.28 -26.59 -12.56
N GLN A 315 15.46 -27.22 -12.49
CA GLN A 315 15.70 -28.46 -11.76
C GLN A 315 15.29 -28.29 -10.30
N VAL A 316 14.35 -29.11 -9.84
CA VAL A 316 13.92 -29.14 -8.43
C VAL A 316 14.97 -29.95 -7.67
N ASN A 317 15.77 -29.27 -6.86
CA ASN A 317 16.66 -29.94 -5.93
C ASN A 317 15.81 -30.67 -4.88
N ASN A 318 15.96 -32.00 -4.81
CA ASN A 318 15.47 -32.91 -3.77
C ASN A 318 13.94 -33.06 -3.59
N GLY A 319 13.27 -33.67 -4.57
CA GLY A 319 12.21 -34.67 -4.34
C GLY A 319 10.89 -34.28 -3.65
N ARG A 320 10.67 -33.05 -3.18
CA ARG A 320 9.37 -32.58 -2.67
C ARG A 320 8.91 -31.33 -3.39
N VAL A 321 7.89 -31.50 -4.23
CA VAL A 321 7.15 -30.39 -4.84
C VAL A 321 6.44 -29.59 -3.76
N ARG A 322 6.73 -28.30 -3.68
CA ARG A 322 6.09 -27.37 -2.74
C ARG A 322 5.41 -26.23 -3.49
N VAL A 323 4.14 -25.99 -3.19
CA VAL A 323 3.35 -24.89 -3.77
C VAL A 323 3.17 -23.80 -2.73
N ALA A 324 3.52 -22.57 -3.09
CA ALA A 324 3.16 -21.39 -2.30
C ALA A 324 1.83 -20.83 -2.80
N ILE A 325 0.82 -20.81 -1.93
CA ILE A 325 -0.48 -20.19 -2.19
C ILE A 325 -0.55 -18.88 -1.39
N ASP A 326 -0.83 -17.79 -2.10
CA ASP A 326 -0.91 -16.44 -1.54
C ASP A 326 -2.33 -15.89 -1.65
N PRO A 327 -3.15 -15.99 -0.59
CA PRO A 327 -4.44 -15.32 -0.57
C PRO A 327 -4.21 -13.80 -0.48
N GLY A 328 -4.64 -13.07 -1.52
CA GLY A 328 -4.53 -11.61 -1.57
C GLY A 328 -5.10 -10.91 -0.32
N HIS A 329 -4.56 -9.74 0.00
CA HIS A 329 -5.05 -8.86 1.07
C HIS A 329 -5.09 -9.53 2.45
N GLY A 330 -5.97 -9.08 3.35
CA GLY A 330 -6.20 -9.66 4.67
C GLY A 330 -6.11 -8.64 5.81
N GLY A 331 -6.78 -8.96 6.91
CA GLY A 331 -6.90 -8.12 8.10
C GLY A 331 -7.54 -6.78 7.74
N ARG A 332 -6.81 -5.69 7.96
CA ARG A 332 -7.26 -4.32 7.70
C ARG A 332 -7.31 -3.94 6.22
N ASP A 333 -6.69 -4.74 5.35
CA ASP A 333 -6.77 -4.57 3.90
C ASP A 333 -7.91 -5.45 3.37
N PRO A 334 -9.09 -4.90 3.03
CA PRO A 334 -10.19 -5.67 2.47
C PRO A 334 -9.93 -6.11 1.02
N GLY A 335 -8.87 -5.59 0.39
CA GLY A 335 -8.74 -5.55 -1.06
C GLY A 335 -9.81 -4.67 -1.69
N ALA A 336 -10.20 -4.99 -2.92
CA ALA A 336 -11.31 -4.31 -3.55
C ALA A 336 -12.63 -4.54 -2.80
N VAL A 337 -13.47 -3.50 -2.76
CA VAL A 337 -14.83 -3.57 -2.23
C VAL A 337 -15.80 -3.35 -3.38
N GLY A 338 -16.64 -4.34 -3.65
CA GLY A 338 -17.50 -4.42 -4.82
C GLY A 338 -18.99 -4.34 -4.52
N ILE A 339 -19.80 -4.92 -5.42
CA ILE A 339 -21.27 -4.88 -5.34
C ILE A 339 -21.74 -5.47 -4.01
N GLY A 340 -22.65 -4.75 -3.34
CA GLY A 340 -23.22 -5.17 -2.05
C GLY A 340 -22.22 -5.15 -0.89
N GLY A 341 -21.08 -4.47 -1.02
CA GLY A 341 -20.03 -4.44 0.02
C GLY A 341 -19.14 -5.69 0.03
N LEU A 342 -19.16 -6.48 -1.06
CA LEU A 342 -18.32 -7.66 -1.21
C LEU A 342 -16.84 -7.28 -1.11
N GLN A 343 -16.14 -7.79 -0.11
CA GLN A 343 -14.71 -7.57 0.07
C GLN A 343 -13.92 -8.70 -0.61
N GLU A 344 -12.95 -8.34 -1.43
CA GLU A 344 -12.07 -9.27 -2.13
C GLU A 344 -11.42 -10.28 -1.17
N LYS A 345 -10.92 -9.84 -0.01
CA LYS A 345 -10.30 -10.74 0.98
C LYS A 345 -11.22 -11.89 1.42
N ASN A 346 -12.54 -11.65 1.45
CA ASN A 346 -13.55 -12.62 1.88
C ASN A 346 -13.92 -13.61 0.76
N VAL A 347 -13.60 -13.29 -0.49
CA VAL A 347 -13.71 -14.18 -1.65
C VAL A 347 -12.45 -15.05 -1.76
N VAL A 348 -11.28 -14.41 -1.76
CA VAL A 348 -10.02 -15.08 -2.11
C VAL A 348 -9.51 -15.97 -0.99
N PHE A 349 -9.77 -15.64 0.28
CA PHE A 349 -9.33 -16.44 1.41
C PHE A 349 -9.94 -17.85 1.45
N PRO A 350 -11.27 -18.04 1.44
CA PRO A 350 -11.85 -19.38 1.47
C PRO A 350 -11.47 -20.22 0.25
N VAL A 351 -11.43 -19.63 -0.95
CA VAL A 351 -10.95 -20.31 -2.18
C VAL A 351 -9.51 -20.78 -2.00
N SER A 352 -8.62 -19.92 -1.51
CA SER A 352 -7.20 -20.26 -1.31
C SER A 352 -7.00 -21.36 -0.26
N MET A 353 -7.75 -21.31 0.84
CA MET A 353 -7.72 -22.35 1.87
C MET A 353 -8.19 -23.69 1.31
N ARG A 354 -9.22 -23.69 0.45
CA ARG A 354 -9.72 -24.91 -0.18
C ARG A 354 -8.73 -25.48 -1.21
N VAL A 355 -8.12 -24.63 -2.04
CA VAL A 355 -7.03 -25.04 -2.95
C VAL A 355 -5.88 -25.69 -2.18
N ALA A 356 -5.46 -25.08 -1.07
CA ALA A 356 -4.40 -25.63 -0.23
C ALA A 356 -4.77 -26.98 0.38
N GLN A 357 -6.01 -27.16 0.81
CA GLN A 357 -6.51 -28.45 1.29
C GLN A 357 -6.47 -29.52 0.20
N LEU A 358 -7.04 -29.24 -0.98
CA LEU A 358 -7.10 -30.19 -2.10
C LEU A 358 -5.71 -30.59 -2.60
N LEU A 359 -4.76 -29.66 -2.64
CA LEU A 359 -3.36 -29.96 -2.97
C LEU A 359 -2.71 -30.88 -1.93
N ARG A 360 -2.94 -30.65 -0.63
CA ARG A 360 -2.44 -31.51 0.45
C ARG A 360 -3.04 -32.92 0.37
N GLU A 361 -4.34 -33.03 0.10
CA GLU A 361 -5.03 -34.31 -0.15
C GLU A 361 -4.43 -35.05 -1.35
N ALA A 362 -3.99 -34.31 -2.37
CA ALA A 362 -3.26 -34.85 -3.52
C ALA A 362 -1.77 -35.14 -3.25
N GLY A 363 -1.29 -35.01 -2.00
CA GLY A 363 0.09 -35.29 -1.60
C GLY A 363 1.11 -34.22 -1.96
N VAL A 364 0.67 -32.98 -2.21
CA VAL A 364 1.55 -31.83 -2.49
C VAL A 364 1.83 -31.06 -1.20
N ASP A 365 3.08 -30.66 -0.99
CA ASP A 365 3.42 -29.78 0.14
C ASP A 365 2.96 -28.35 -0.16
N VAL A 366 2.28 -27.70 0.79
CA VAL A 366 1.68 -26.38 0.57
C VAL A 366 2.05 -25.42 1.68
N ILE A 367 2.71 -24.33 1.31
CA ILE A 367 2.93 -23.17 2.18
C ILE A 367 1.90 -22.08 1.83
N MET A 368 1.26 -21.54 2.86
CA MET A 368 0.34 -20.41 2.73
C MET A 368 1.08 -19.14 3.16
N THR A 369 0.93 -18.02 2.45
CA THR A 369 1.46 -16.74 2.93
C THR A 369 0.69 -16.24 4.15
N ARG A 370 -0.62 -16.51 4.21
CA ARG A 370 -1.46 -16.34 5.41
C ARG A 370 -2.47 -17.47 5.56
N THR A 371 -2.76 -17.83 6.81
CA THR A 371 -3.75 -18.88 7.19
C THR A 371 -4.90 -18.33 8.02
N SER A 372 -5.00 -17.00 8.15
CA SER A 372 -6.04 -16.28 8.88
C SER A 372 -6.28 -14.91 8.24
N ASP A 373 -7.29 -14.18 8.73
CA ASP A 373 -7.58 -12.81 8.29
C ASP A 373 -6.61 -11.81 8.94
N VAL A 374 -5.36 -11.79 8.44
CA VAL A 374 -4.28 -10.93 8.93
C VAL A 374 -3.74 -10.05 7.82
N THR A 375 -3.32 -8.84 8.16
CA THR A 375 -2.64 -7.94 7.23
C THR A 375 -1.23 -8.44 6.96
N LEU A 376 -0.92 -8.62 5.68
CA LEU A 376 0.37 -9.09 5.21
C LEU A 376 0.79 -8.23 4.01
N ASP A 377 1.89 -7.50 4.18
CA ASP A 377 2.45 -6.64 3.13
C ASP A 377 3.05 -7.48 1.98
N LEU A 378 3.41 -6.84 0.87
CA LEU A 378 3.82 -7.53 -0.36
C LEU A 378 5.15 -8.30 -0.22
N GLU A 379 6.11 -7.78 0.55
CA GLU A 379 7.43 -8.41 0.74
C GLU A 379 7.36 -9.72 1.55
N PRO A 380 6.71 -9.78 2.72
CA PRO A 380 6.53 -11.03 3.46
C PRO A 380 5.96 -12.17 2.61
N ARG A 381 5.02 -11.88 1.70
CA ARG A 381 4.42 -12.88 0.80
C ARG A 381 5.49 -13.57 -0.05
N THR A 382 6.39 -12.79 -0.66
CA THR A 382 7.47 -13.32 -1.49
C THR A 382 8.56 -13.97 -0.65
N THR A 383 8.87 -13.42 0.53
CA THR A 383 9.86 -13.98 1.46
C THR A 383 9.43 -15.35 1.97
N ILE A 384 8.15 -15.53 2.32
CA ILE A 384 7.61 -16.83 2.73
C ILE A 384 7.80 -17.87 1.62
N ALA A 385 7.44 -17.52 0.38
CA ALA A 385 7.57 -18.43 -0.76
C ALA A 385 9.04 -18.78 -1.07
N ASN A 386 9.92 -17.78 -1.06
CA ASN A 386 11.35 -17.93 -1.34
C ASN A 386 12.05 -18.74 -0.26
N ASN A 387 11.84 -18.42 1.03
CA ASN A 387 12.45 -19.13 2.15
C ASN A 387 11.97 -20.58 2.24
N ALA A 388 10.72 -20.82 1.85
CA ALA A 388 10.20 -22.17 1.76
C ALA A 388 10.76 -22.95 0.55
N ASN A 389 11.58 -22.33 -0.31
CA ASN A 389 12.04 -22.91 -1.58
C ASN A 389 10.87 -23.49 -2.38
N ALA A 390 9.75 -22.74 -2.46
CA ALA A 390 8.58 -23.22 -3.19
C ALA A 390 8.94 -23.49 -4.67
N THR A 391 8.41 -24.59 -5.20
CA THR A 391 8.54 -24.98 -6.61
C THR A 391 7.78 -24.02 -7.52
N ILE A 392 6.61 -23.55 -7.09
CA ILE A 392 5.77 -22.57 -7.78
C ILE A 392 5.04 -21.67 -6.78
N PHE A 393 4.67 -20.47 -7.24
CA PHE A 393 3.89 -19.49 -6.47
C PHE A 393 2.60 -19.10 -7.21
N LEU A 394 1.47 -19.15 -6.52
CA LEU A 394 0.19 -18.66 -7.02
C LEU A 394 -0.40 -17.65 -6.03
N SER A 395 -0.56 -16.42 -6.46
CA SER A 395 -1.35 -15.41 -5.76
C SER A 395 -2.79 -15.41 -6.29
N ILE A 396 -3.78 -15.37 -5.39
CA ILE A 396 -5.21 -15.45 -5.73
C ILE A 396 -5.87 -14.14 -5.28
N HIS A 397 -6.48 -13.46 -6.26
CA HIS A 397 -7.10 -12.15 -6.17
C HIS A 397 -8.50 -12.15 -6.80
N ALA A 398 -9.28 -11.09 -6.55
CA ALA A 398 -10.49 -10.81 -7.30
C ALA A 398 -10.51 -9.33 -7.70
N ASN A 399 -10.61 -9.11 -9.00
CA ASN A 399 -10.32 -7.83 -9.62
C ASN A 399 -11.41 -6.81 -9.30
N ALA A 400 -11.12 -5.55 -9.60
CA ALA A 400 -12.09 -4.48 -9.55
C ALA A 400 -11.81 -3.45 -10.63
N ILE A 401 -12.91 -2.85 -11.08
CA ILE A 401 -12.87 -1.59 -11.82
C ILE A 401 -13.88 -0.64 -11.18
N SER A 402 -14.05 0.55 -11.73
CA SER A 402 -15.10 1.47 -11.29
C SER A 402 -16.46 0.76 -11.21
N MET A 403 -17.18 0.95 -10.10
CA MET A 403 -18.55 0.46 -9.91
C MET A 403 -19.57 0.98 -10.95
N SER A 404 -19.19 2.00 -11.74
CA SER A 404 -19.95 2.47 -12.90
C SER A 404 -19.84 1.56 -14.13
N ARG A 405 -18.96 0.56 -14.09
CA ARG A 405 -18.70 -0.42 -15.15
C ARG A 405 -18.98 -1.85 -14.69
N PRO A 406 -20.20 -2.14 -14.19
CA PRO A 406 -20.54 -3.49 -13.76
C PRO A 406 -20.67 -4.47 -14.95
N ASP A 407 -20.64 -3.96 -16.18
CA ASP A 407 -20.51 -4.75 -17.41
C ASP A 407 -19.16 -5.46 -17.54
N VAL A 408 -18.11 -4.97 -16.85
CA VAL A 408 -16.78 -5.59 -16.88
C VAL A 408 -16.73 -6.78 -15.92
N ASN A 409 -16.60 -7.96 -16.53
CA ASN A 409 -16.61 -9.27 -15.90
C ASN A 409 -15.57 -10.16 -16.59
N GLY A 410 -15.15 -11.25 -15.95
CA GLY A 410 -14.27 -12.26 -16.55
C GLY A 410 -13.00 -12.57 -15.77
N VAL A 411 -12.39 -13.71 -16.09
CA VAL A 411 -11.17 -14.22 -15.47
C VAL A 411 -9.94 -13.62 -16.14
N GLU A 412 -8.94 -13.21 -15.36
CA GLU A 412 -7.62 -12.80 -15.84
C GLU A 412 -6.53 -13.58 -15.11
N THR A 413 -5.40 -13.82 -15.77
CA THR A 413 -4.23 -14.40 -15.09
C THR A 413 -2.96 -13.69 -15.50
N TYR A 414 -2.18 -13.27 -14.52
CA TYR A 414 -1.00 -12.45 -14.71
C TYR A 414 0.28 -13.25 -14.46
N TYR A 415 1.32 -12.92 -15.21
CA TYR A 415 2.67 -13.44 -15.02
C TYR A 415 3.70 -12.31 -15.19
N TYR A 416 4.93 -12.54 -14.74
CA TYR A 416 6.05 -11.62 -14.99
C TYR A 416 7.13 -12.25 -15.88
N SER A 417 7.58 -13.46 -15.57
CA SER A 417 8.67 -14.16 -16.26
C SER A 417 8.15 -15.16 -17.31
N ALA A 418 9.02 -15.59 -18.23
CA ALA A 418 8.69 -16.62 -19.22
C ALA A 418 8.24 -17.94 -18.55
N ALA A 419 8.90 -18.35 -17.46
CA ALA A 419 8.50 -19.53 -16.71
C ALA A 419 7.12 -19.36 -16.04
N GLY A 420 6.82 -18.16 -15.51
CA GLY A 420 5.50 -17.82 -14.98
C GLY A 420 4.39 -17.84 -16.02
N ARG A 421 4.70 -17.54 -17.30
CA ARG A 421 3.71 -17.57 -18.40
C ARG A 421 3.10 -18.95 -18.60
N GLN A 422 3.91 -20.01 -18.55
CA GLN A 422 3.42 -21.38 -18.71
C GLN A 422 2.49 -21.77 -17.54
N LEU A 423 2.90 -21.47 -16.31
CA LEU A 423 2.08 -21.69 -15.12
C LEU A 423 0.74 -20.96 -15.21
N ALA A 424 0.78 -19.66 -15.53
CA ALA A 424 -0.42 -18.85 -15.71
C ALA A 424 -1.36 -19.42 -16.79
N SER A 425 -0.80 -19.89 -17.91
CA SER A 425 -1.59 -20.43 -19.03
C SER A 425 -2.31 -21.74 -18.66
N VAL A 426 -1.64 -22.64 -17.94
CA VAL A 426 -2.23 -23.92 -17.51
C VAL A 426 -3.34 -23.69 -16.47
N ILE A 427 -3.10 -22.79 -15.50
CA ILE A 427 -4.11 -22.42 -14.50
C ILE A 427 -5.32 -21.79 -15.20
N HIS A 428 -5.10 -20.81 -16.07
CA HIS A 428 -6.16 -20.11 -16.78
C HIS A 428 -7.04 -21.06 -17.61
N ALA A 429 -6.43 -21.99 -18.35
CA ALA A 429 -7.16 -22.96 -19.17
C ALA A 429 -8.06 -23.92 -18.36
N ASN A 430 -7.74 -24.17 -17.09
CA ASN A 430 -8.57 -24.98 -16.20
C ASN A 430 -9.66 -24.15 -15.51
N VAL A 431 -9.33 -22.92 -15.12
CA VAL A 431 -10.22 -22.01 -14.37
C VAL A 431 -11.32 -21.44 -15.26
N LEU A 432 -10.99 -21.02 -16.48
CA LEU A 432 -11.93 -20.37 -17.40
C LEU A 432 -13.22 -21.18 -17.67
N PRO A 433 -13.18 -22.45 -18.08
CA PRO A 433 -14.41 -23.21 -18.31
C PRO A 433 -15.18 -23.51 -17.02
N ALA A 434 -14.51 -23.57 -15.87
CA ALA A 434 -15.13 -23.83 -14.58
C ALA A 434 -15.80 -22.58 -13.98
N SER A 435 -15.30 -21.37 -14.28
CA SER A 435 -15.86 -20.13 -13.75
C SER A 435 -17.21 -19.77 -14.35
N GLY A 436 -17.46 -20.17 -15.60
CA GLY A 436 -18.61 -19.70 -16.36
C GLY A 436 -18.53 -18.22 -16.75
N PHE A 437 -17.37 -17.58 -16.57
CA PHE A 437 -17.15 -16.16 -16.88
C PHE A 437 -16.49 -15.96 -18.26
N GLY A 438 -16.43 -14.71 -18.70
CA GLY A 438 -15.73 -14.33 -19.93
C GLY A 438 -14.21 -14.49 -19.82
N ASP A 439 -13.58 -14.83 -20.94
CA ASP A 439 -12.12 -14.88 -21.08
C ASP A 439 -11.56 -13.47 -21.26
N ARG A 440 -10.67 -13.05 -20.34
CA ARG A 440 -9.93 -11.79 -20.46
C ARG A 440 -8.42 -12.01 -20.62
N GLY A 441 -7.99 -13.27 -20.69
CA GLY A 441 -6.68 -13.70 -21.13
C GLY A 441 -5.58 -13.74 -20.07
N VAL A 442 -4.44 -14.26 -20.53
CA VAL A 442 -3.19 -14.35 -19.77
C VAL A 442 -2.28 -13.18 -20.12
N LYS A 443 -1.91 -12.35 -19.14
CA LYS A 443 -1.26 -11.05 -19.34
C LYS A 443 0.06 -10.92 -18.60
N GLN A 444 1.00 -10.17 -19.15
CA GLN A 444 2.22 -9.83 -18.44
C GLN A 444 2.02 -8.58 -17.58
N ALA A 445 2.41 -8.62 -16.30
CA ALA A 445 2.37 -7.47 -15.40
C ALA A 445 3.58 -7.46 -14.45
N ARG A 446 3.88 -6.28 -13.91
CA ARG A 446 5.04 -6.03 -13.04
C ARG A 446 4.68 -6.02 -11.55
N PHE A 447 3.69 -6.83 -11.14
CA PHE A 447 3.26 -6.92 -9.74
C PHE A 447 4.40 -7.37 -8.84
N TYR A 448 4.47 -6.80 -7.64
CA TYR A 448 5.57 -7.04 -6.70
C TYR A 448 5.76 -8.53 -6.42
N VAL A 449 4.67 -9.24 -6.12
CA VAL A 449 4.73 -10.66 -5.76
C VAL A 449 5.20 -11.58 -6.90
N LEU A 450 4.99 -11.15 -8.16
CA LEU A 450 5.46 -11.88 -9.34
C LEU A 450 6.92 -11.58 -9.70
N ARG A 451 7.44 -10.43 -9.26
CA ARG A 451 8.80 -9.97 -9.55
C ARG A 451 9.82 -10.42 -8.51
N ASN A 452 9.39 -10.53 -7.26
CA ASN A 452 10.27 -10.79 -6.12
C ASN A 452 10.18 -12.24 -5.61
N THR A 453 9.45 -13.11 -6.31
CA THR A 453 9.51 -14.56 -6.13
C THR A 453 10.59 -15.17 -7.02
N ALA A 454 11.35 -16.13 -6.50
CA ALA A 454 12.46 -16.77 -7.19
C ALA A 454 12.01 -17.93 -8.13
N MET A 455 10.80 -18.45 -7.91
CA MET A 455 10.21 -19.57 -8.66
C MET A 455 9.20 -19.07 -9.70
N PRO A 456 8.73 -19.93 -10.64
CA PRO A 456 7.63 -19.59 -11.53
C PRO A 456 6.41 -19.11 -10.73
N ALA A 457 5.89 -17.94 -11.09
CA ALA A 457 4.84 -17.25 -10.35
C ALA A 457 3.71 -16.79 -11.27
N ALA A 458 2.47 -16.93 -10.79
CA ALA A 458 1.26 -16.41 -11.43
C ALA A 458 0.36 -15.70 -10.40
N LEU A 459 -0.42 -14.73 -10.86
CA LEU A 459 -1.48 -14.08 -10.09
C LEU A 459 -2.81 -14.28 -10.81
N LEU A 460 -3.76 -14.95 -10.17
CA LEU A 460 -5.07 -15.26 -10.72
C LEU A 460 -6.09 -14.26 -10.19
N GLU A 461 -6.76 -13.57 -11.12
CA GLU A 461 -7.97 -12.80 -10.83
C GLU A 461 -9.19 -13.67 -11.10
N LEU A 462 -9.91 -14.06 -10.05
CA LEU A 462 -11.03 -15.00 -10.13
C LEU A 462 -12.24 -14.46 -10.92
N GLY A 463 -12.36 -13.14 -11.03
CA GLY A 463 -13.49 -12.40 -11.56
C GLY A 463 -13.46 -10.97 -11.01
N PHE A 464 -14.46 -10.15 -11.29
CA PHE A 464 -14.56 -8.78 -10.78
C PHE A 464 -15.54 -8.68 -9.61
N VAL A 465 -15.10 -8.23 -8.43
CA VAL A 465 -16.03 -7.95 -7.31
C VAL A 465 -17.02 -6.82 -7.65
N THR A 466 -16.68 -6.00 -8.64
CA THR A 466 -17.52 -4.93 -9.19
C THR A 466 -18.37 -5.36 -10.38
N GLY A 467 -18.22 -6.60 -10.87
CA GLY A 467 -18.90 -7.11 -12.06
C GLY A 467 -20.29 -7.64 -11.72
N ALA A 468 -21.33 -7.24 -12.47
CA ALA A 468 -22.72 -7.64 -12.22
C ALA A 468 -22.95 -9.15 -12.33
N ASN A 469 -22.19 -9.85 -13.18
CA ASN A 469 -22.32 -11.29 -13.37
C ASN A 469 -21.39 -12.06 -12.42
N ASP A 470 -20.18 -11.53 -12.17
CA ASP A 470 -19.17 -12.20 -11.37
C ASP A 470 -19.47 -12.10 -9.87
N ALA A 471 -19.82 -10.91 -9.35
CA ALA A 471 -19.93 -10.67 -7.92
C ALA A 471 -20.92 -11.59 -7.16
N PRO A 472 -22.11 -11.93 -7.70
CA PRO A 472 -23.00 -12.90 -7.07
C PRO A 472 -22.38 -14.31 -6.99
N GLN A 473 -21.65 -14.73 -8.03
CA GLN A 473 -21.01 -16.04 -8.11
C GLN A 473 -19.77 -16.12 -7.19
N LEU A 474 -19.01 -15.03 -7.07
CA LEU A 474 -17.88 -14.92 -6.14
C LEU A 474 -18.30 -15.11 -4.67
N GLN A 475 -19.57 -14.90 -4.33
CA GLN A 475 -20.14 -15.12 -3.00
C GLN A 475 -20.72 -16.54 -2.83
N ASP A 476 -20.95 -17.28 -3.91
CA ASP A 476 -21.58 -18.60 -3.88
C ASP A 476 -20.57 -19.68 -3.43
N PRO A 477 -20.80 -20.35 -2.28
CA PRO A 477 -19.91 -21.42 -1.82
C PRO A 477 -19.76 -22.59 -2.82
N ALA A 478 -20.80 -22.91 -3.60
CA ALA A 478 -20.73 -23.98 -4.59
C ALA A 478 -19.83 -23.57 -5.76
N TRP A 479 -19.90 -22.32 -6.18
CA TRP A 479 -18.99 -21.76 -7.19
C TRP A 479 -17.54 -21.73 -6.66
N GLN A 480 -17.33 -21.29 -5.41
CA GLN A 480 -16.02 -21.27 -4.76
C GLN A 480 -15.39 -22.67 -4.65
N GLU A 481 -16.20 -23.70 -4.37
CA GLU A 481 -15.73 -25.09 -4.36
C GLU A 481 -15.30 -25.53 -5.78
N ASN A 482 -16.14 -25.28 -6.79
CA ASN A 482 -15.84 -25.66 -8.17
C ASN A 482 -14.57 -24.95 -8.69
N ILE A 483 -14.40 -23.66 -8.38
CA ILE A 483 -13.21 -22.91 -8.82
C ILE A 483 -11.95 -23.38 -8.09
N ALA A 484 -12.03 -23.72 -6.79
CA ALA A 484 -10.90 -24.27 -6.05
C ALA A 484 -10.44 -25.61 -6.63
N GLN A 485 -11.38 -26.48 -7.04
CA GLN A 485 -11.05 -27.72 -7.74
C GLN A 485 -10.39 -27.45 -9.09
N ALA A 486 -10.86 -26.46 -9.86
CA ALA A 486 -10.28 -26.09 -11.15
C ALA A 486 -8.85 -25.55 -11.02
N ILE A 487 -8.61 -24.65 -10.05
CA ILE A 487 -7.27 -24.15 -9.73
C ILE A 487 -6.35 -25.32 -9.36
N THR A 488 -6.83 -26.23 -8.51
CA THR A 488 -6.06 -27.42 -8.09
C THR A 488 -5.71 -28.31 -9.28
N ARG A 489 -6.65 -28.59 -10.19
CA ARG A 489 -6.37 -29.35 -11.41
C ARG A 489 -5.29 -28.70 -12.27
N GLY A 490 -5.36 -27.37 -12.47
CA GLY A 490 -4.35 -26.62 -13.21
C GLY A 490 -2.97 -26.69 -12.57
N LEU A 491 -2.89 -26.56 -11.24
CA LEU A 491 -1.63 -26.69 -10.51
C LEU A 491 -1.06 -28.12 -10.61
N LEU A 492 -1.89 -29.15 -10.40
CA LEU A 492 -1.45 -30.55 -10.53
C LEU A 492 -1.02 -30.90 -11.96
N GLN A 493 -1.72 -30.38 -12.97
CA GLN A 493 -1.34 -30.53 -14.38
C GLN A 493 0.00 -29.88 -14.68
N TYR A 494 0.27 -28.69 -14.15
CA TYR A 494 1.59 -28.05 -14.30
C TYR A 494 2.69 -28.86 -13.59
N LEU A 495 2.35 -29.49 -12.46
CA LEU A 495 3.30 -30.22 -11.62
C LEU A 495 3.60 -31.65 -12.08
N GLU A 496 2.80 -32.24 -12.98
CA GLU A 496 2.98 -33.60 -13.55
C GLU A 496 4.45 -33.95 -13.87
N PRO A 497 5.22 -33.10 -14.60
CA PRO A 497 6.62 -33.41 -14.94
C PRO A 497 7.56 -33.47 -13.74
N TYR A 498 7.20 -32.86 -12.61
CA TYR A 498 8.03 -32.80 -11.40
C TYR A 498 7.78 -33.97 -10.44
N ARG A 499 6.78 -34.82 -10.72
CA ARG A 499 6.39 -35.96 -9.88
C ARG A 499 6.94 -37.31 -10.38
N ARG A 500 7.68 -37.30 -11.50
CA ARG A 500 8.22 -38.50 -12.16
C ARG A 500 9.64 -38.81 -11.74
#